data_AF-A0A1U9K880-F1
#
_entry.id   AF-A0A1U9K880-F1
#
_cell.length_a   1.000
_cell.length_b   1.000
_cell.length_c   1.000
_cell.angle_alpha   90.00
_cell.angle_beta   90.00
_cell.angle_gamma   90.00
#
_symmetry.space_group_name_H-M   'P 1'
#
loop_
_entity.id
_entity.type
_entity.pdbx_description
1 polymer ?
#
loop_
_entity_poly.entity_id
_entity_poly.type
_entity_poly.pdbx_seq_one_letter_code
_entity_poly.pdbx_strand_id
1 'polypeptide(L)'
;MKAEPLQYTVEEIENLPPKVKEESEKAKGGASDRETVVIVDERTYIIVSLGKRPTGGYSVNVSKVEQQGDTLHVYAEEKTPATGSMVIQVISYPMTVISVKGTYTNEDVELHVRRAKSR
;
A
#
# COMPACT_ATOMS: atom_id res chain seq x y z
N MET A 1 -3.17 -0.20 24.73
CA MET A 1 -4.44 -0.25 23.97
C MET A 1 -4.50 -1.58 23.24
N LYS A 2 -5.69 -2.14 23.00
CA LYS A 2 -5.83 -3.40 22.27
C LYS A 2 -5.92 -3.09 20.78
N ALA A 3 -5.22 -3.85 19.93
CA ALA A 3 -5.37 -3.77 18.49
C ALA A 3 -6.62 -4.56 18.05
N GLU A 4 -7.45 -3.95 17.21
CA GLU A 4 -8.67 -4.54 16.67
C GLU A 4 -8.57 -4.67 15.16
N PRO A 5 -8.81 -5.86 14.58
CA PRO A 5 -8.72 -6.04 13.13
C PRO A 5 -9.82 -5.21 12.44
N LEU A 6 -9.44 -4.43 11.44
CA LEU A 6 -10.34 -3.63 10.63
C LEU A 6 -10.53 -4.27 9.26
N GLN A 7 -11.78 -4.32 8.78
CA GLN A 7 -12.07 -4.77 7.43
C GLN A 7 -11.59 -3.73 6.42
N TYR A 8 -10.92 -4.21 5.37
CA TYR A 8 -10.45 -3.40 4.25
C TYR A 8 -10.79 -4.09 2.92
N THR A 9 -10.88 -3.29 1.87
CA THR A 9 -11.04 -3.76 0.49
C THR A 9 -9.78 -3.42 -0.29
N VAL A 10 -9.25 -4.37 -1.06
CA VAL A 10 -8.21 -4.06 -2.05
C VAL A 10 -8.91 -3.51 -3.29
N GLU A 11 -8.54 -2.30 -3.68
CA GLU A 11 -9.17 -1.56 -4.77
C GLU A 11 -8.40 -1.76 -6.08
N GLU A 12 -9.14 -1.90 -7.18
CA GLU A 12 -8.56 -1.90 -8.52
C GLU A 12 -8.36 -0.45 -8.99
N ILE A 13 -7.17 -0.14 -9.50
CA ILE A 13 -6.77 1.21 -9.92
C ILE A 13 -7.77 1.81 -10.94
N GLU A 14 -8.37 0.98 -11.77
CA GLU A 14 -9.32 1.40 -12.80
C GLU A 14 -10.64 1.93 -12.22
N ASN A 15 -11.04 1.41 -11.05
CA ASN A 15 -12.32 1.71 -10.40
C ASN A 15 -12.19 2.76 -9.29
N LEU A 16 -10.99 3.33 -9.09
CA LEU A 16 -10.75 4.34 -8.06
C LEU A 16 -11.46 5.65 -8.36
N PRO A 17 -11.94 6.37 -7.32
CA PRO A 17 -12.40 7.74 -7.49
C PRO A 17 -11.31 8.62 -8.13
N PRO A 18 -11.68 9.60 -8.97
CA PRO A 18 -10.71 10.41 -9.74
C PRO A 18 -9.58 11.00 -8.89
N LYS A 19 -9.92 11.50 -7.69
CA LYS A 19 -8.95 12.06 -6.73
C LYS A 19 -7.94 11.01 -6.25
N VAL A 20 -8.39 9.80 -5.92
CA VAL A 20 -7.52 8.72 -5.45
C VAL A 20 -6.61 8.24 -6.60
N LYS A 21 -7.15 8.17 -7.82
CA LYS A 21 -6.38 7.82 -9.02
C LYS A 21 -5.26 8.84 -9.27
N GLU A 22 -5.57 10.13 -9.21
CA GLU A 22 -4.57 11.20 -9.35
C GLU A 22 -3.45 11.10 -8.29
N GLU A 23 -3.81 10.91 -7.03
CA GLU A 23 -2.82 10.75 -5.94
C GLU A 23 -2.00 9.47 -6.09
N SER A 24 -2.60 8.38 -6.59
CA SER A 24 -1.87 7.13 -6.87
C SER A 24 -0.81 7.32 -7.96
N GLU A 25 -1.09 8.13 -8.98
CA GLU A 25 -0.11 8.48 -10.02
C GLU A 25 1.02 9.34 -9.45
N LYS A 26 0.72 10.31 -8.59
CA LYS A 26 1.74 11.14 -7.90
C LYS A 26 2.60 10.32 -6.94
N ALA A 27 2.02 9.29 -6.33
CA ALA A 27 2.73 8.40 -5.42
C ALA A 27 3.74 7.47 -6.14
N LYS A 28 3.65 7.33 -7.47
CA LYS A 28 4.64 6.61 -8.28
C LYS A 28 6.02 7.25 -8.16
N GLY A 29 7.07 6.47 -8.42
CA GLY A 29 8.41 7.01 -8.54
C GLY A 29 9.15 7.24 -7.22
N GLY A 30 8.58 6.84 -6.08
CA GLY A 30 9.18 7.06 -4.78
C GLY A 30 10.50 6.33 -4.53
N ALA A 31 11.38 6.97 -3.76
CA ALA A 31 12.65 6.36 -3.34
C ALA A 31 12.46 5.35 -2.19
N SER A 32 11.49 5.59 -1.31
CA SER A 32 11.19 4.77 -0.14
C SER A 32 9.74 4.29 -0.16
N ASP A 33 9.47 3.27 0.65
CA ASP A 33 8.10 2.84 0.91
C ASP A 33 7.36 3.95 1.66
N ARG A 34 6.09 4.16 1.31
CA ARG A 34 5.23 5.18 1.93
C ARG A 34 3.75 4.84 1.74
N GLU A 35 2.94 5.39 2.63
CA GLU A 35 1.51 5.53 2.49
C GLU A 35 1.15 6.91 1.93
N THR A 36 0.01 6.98 1.25
CA THR A 36 -0.65 8.24 0.93
C THR A 36 -2.13 8.06 1.18
N VAL A 37 -2.68 8.92 2.04
CA VAL A 37 -4.06 8.80 2.51
C VAL A 37 -4.95 9.79 1.78
N VAL A 38 -6.04 9.29 1.21
CA VAL A 38 -7.04 10.08 0.48
C VAL A 38 -8.43 9.75 1.00
N ILE A 39 -9.15 10.75 1.50
CA ILE A 39 -10.53 10.58 1.97
C ILE A 39 -11.51 10.98 0.85
N VAL A 40 -12.47 10.10 0.56
CA VAL A 40 -13.58 10.31 -0.39
C VAL A 40 -14.83 9.61 0.14
N ASP A 41 -15.96 10.33 0.22
CA ASP A 41 -17.28 9.80 0.57
C ASP A 41 -17.28 8.83 1.77
N GLU A 42 -16.78 9.31 2.92
CA GLU A 42 -16.70 8.56 4.20
C GLU A 42 -15.83 7.29 4.18
N ARG A 43 -15.01 7.15 3.14
CA ARG A 43 -14.00 6.11 3.03
C ARG A 43 -12.61 6.73 3.00
N THR A 44 -11.69 6.03 3.65
CA THR A 44 -10.27 6.35 3.58
C THR A 44 -9.59 5.36 2.65
N TYR A 45 -8.96 5.90 1.62
CA TYR A 45 -8.13 5.16 0.67
C TYR A 45 -6.67 5.31 1.08
N ILE A 46 -5.96 4.20 1.17
CA ILE A 46 -4.57 4.15 1.57
C ILE A 46 -3.80 3.56 0.39
N ILE A 47 -3.00 4.40 -0.25
CA ILE A 47 -2.11 4.01 -1.34
C ILE A 47 -0.80 3.58 -0.70
N VAL A 48 -0.53 2.28 -0.72
CA VAL A 48 0.74 1.72 -0.26
C VAL A 48 1.67 1.63 -1.45
N SER A 49 2.68 2.51 -1.48
CA SER A 49 3.70 2.52 -2.52
C SER A 49 4.99 1.97 -1.97
N LEU A 50 5.57 0.98 -2.65
CA LEU A 50 6.95 0.60 -2.41
C LEU A 50 7.88 1.54 -3.17
N GLY A 51 9.07 1.74 -2.61
CA GLY A 51 10.12 2.48 -3.31
C GLY A 51 10.56 1.78 -4.60
N LYS A 52 11.53 2.37 -5.29
CA LYS A 52 12.15 1.82 -6.50
C LYS A 52 12.52 0.33 -6.33
N ARG A 53 12.14 -0.51 -7.31
CA ARG A 53 12.59 -1.90 -7.44
C ARG A 53 13.36 -2.09 -8.75
N PRO A 54 14.43 -2.92 -8.74
CA PRO A 54 15.38 -2.97 -9.86
C PRO A 54 14.84 -3.67 -11.10
N THR A 55 13.83 -4.53 -10.95
CA THR A 55 13.23 -5.31 -12.04
C THR A 55 11.72 -5.29 -11.97
N GLY A 56 11.07 -5.79 -13.02
CA GLY A 56 9.68 -6.22 -12.93
C GLY A 56 9.51 -7.44 -12.01
N GLY A 57 8.26 -7.77 -11.70
CA GLY A 57 7.91 -8.96 -10.90
C GLY A 57 7.82 -8.72 -9.39
N TYR A 58 8.15 -7.52 -8.91
CA TYR A 58 7.87 -7.11 -7.53
C TYR A 58 6.40 -6.71 -7.40
N SER A 59 5.78 -7.09 -6.28
CA SER A 59 4.43 -6.65 -5.91
C SER A 59 4.35 -6.36 -4.41
N VAL A 60 3.31 -5.64 -4.01
CA VAL A 60 2.99 -5.38 -2.60
C VAL A 60 1.60 -5.89 -2.32
N ASN A 61 1.42 -6.55 -1.19
CA ASN A 61 0.13 -7.04 -0.74
C ASN A 61 -0.12 -6.59 0.70
N VAL A 62 -1.28 -6.00 0.96
CA VAL A 62 -1.70 -5.73 2.34
C VAL A 62 -2.21 -7.04 2.94
N SER A 63 -1.61 -7.46 4.06
CA SER A 63 -1.98 -8.69 4.76
C SER A 63 -2.93 -8.45 5.92
N LYS A 64 -2.91 -7.25 6.51
CA LYS A 64 -3.71 -6.91 7.68
C LYS A 64 -3.86 -5.40 7.82
N VAL A 65 -5.02 -4.98 8.32
CA VAL A 65 -5.23 -3.62 8.83
C VAL A 65 -5.80 -3.75 10.24
N GLU A 66 -5.24 -3.00 11.19
CA GLU A 66 -5.72 -2.98 12.57
C GLU A 66 -5.86 -1.55 13.07
N GLN A 67 -6.86 -1.32 13.91
CA GLN A 67 -7.02 -0.08 14.62
C GLN A 67 -6.53 -0.25 16.07
N GLN A 68 -5.68 0.67 16.53
CA GLN A 68 -5.23 0.74 17.91
C GLN A 68 -5.44 2.17 18.43
N GLY A 69 -6.55 2.38 19.12
CA GLY A 69 -6.99 3.74 19.46
C GLY A 69 -7.42 4.47 18.19
N ASP A 70 -6.84 5.64 17.94
CA ASP A 70 -7.13 6.44 16.74
C ASP A 70 -6.17 6.13 15.57
N THR A 71 -5.14 5.31 15.81
CA THR A 71 -4.14 4.94 14.79
C THR A 71 -4.53 3.66 14.05
N LEU A 72 -4.39 3.71 12.74
CA LEU A 72 -4.57 2.62 11.80
C LEU A 72 -3.22 2.05 11.39
N HIS A 73 -2.94 0.83 11.82
CA HIS A 73 -1.75 0.09 11.44
C HIS A 73 -2.02 -0.73 10.19
N VAL A 74 -1.32 -0.42 9.09
CA VAL A 74 -1.43 -1.12 7.81
C VAL A 74 -0.21 -2.01 7.62
N TYR A 75 -0.43 -3.32 7.57
CA TYR A 75 0.64 -4.29 7.38
C TYR A 75 0.69 -4.73 5.92
N ALA A 76 1.79 -4.41 5.26
CA ALA A 76 2.04 -4.75 3.87
C ALA A 76 3.25 -5.68 3.74
N GLU A 77 3.20 -6.55 2.75
CA GLU A 77 4.25 -7.50 2.44
C GLU A 77 4.74 -7.28 1.01
N GLU A 78 6.05 -7.07 0.88
CA GLU A 78 6.71 -7.09 -0.41
C GLU A 78 6.90 -8.54 -0.89
N LYS A 79 6.41 -8.83 -2.09
CA LYS A 79 6.66 -10.08 -2.80
C LYS A 79 7.71 -9.83 -3.87
N THR A 80 8.83 -10.53 -3.74
CA THR A 80 9.89 -10.54 -4.75
C THR A 80 9.57 -11.58 -5.83
N PRO A 81 10.03 -11.37 -7.08
CA PRO A 81 9.97 -12.43 -8.08
C PRO A 81 10.70 -13.69 -7.58
N ALA A 82 10.23 -14.87 -8.00
CA ALA A 82 10.82 -16.13 -7.57
C ALA A 82 12.25 -16.28 -8.12
N THR A 83 13.13 -16.90 -7.34
CA THR A 83 14.51 -17.18 -7.76
C THR A 83 14.51 -17.94 -9.10
N GLY A 84 15.24 -17.42 -10.09
CA GLY A 84 15.33 -18.01 -11.42
C GLY A 84 14.17 -17.64 -12.37
N SER A 85 13.22 -16.81 -11.94
CA SER A 85 12.20 -16.26 -12.85
C SER A 85 12.84 -15.30 -13.86
N MET A 86 12.49 -15.45 -15.14
CA MET A 86 12.81 -14.45 -16.15
C MET A 86 11.96 -13.20 -15.90
N VAL A 87 12.60 -12.14 -15.43
CA VAL A 87 11.96 -10.83 -15.21
C VAL A 87 12.58 -9.78 -16.12
N ILE A 88 11.76 -8.82 -16.55
CA ILE A 88 12.26 -7.66 -17.29
C ILE A 88 13.15 -6.80 -16.36
N GLN A 89 14.29 -6.37 -16.88
CA GLN A 89 15.26 -5.52 -16.17
C GLN A 89 14.85 -4.04 -16.28
N VAL A 90 13.62 -3.74 -15.85
CA VAL A 90 13.05 -2.40 -15.88
C VAL A 90 12.72 -1.98 -14.46
N ILE A 91 13.12 -0.76 -14.12
CA ILE A 91 12.81 -0.15 -12.83
C ILE A 91 11.28 -0.11 -12.66
N SER A 92 10.80 -0.67 -11.55
CA SER A 92 9.38 -0.71 -11.23
C SER A 92 9.09 -0.02 -9.90
N TYR A 93 7.82 0.37 -9.72
CA TYR A 93 7.29 1.01 -8.52
C TYR A 93 6.02 0.27 -8.11
N PRO A 94 6.15 -0.86 -7.39
CA PRO A 94 5.00 -1.63 -6.96
C PRO A 94 4.12 -0.80 -6.02
N MET A 95 2.81 -0.89 -6.21
CA MET A 95 1.84 -0.24 -5.35
C MET A 95 0.57 -1.06 -5.24
N THR A 96 -0.19 -0.81 -4.18
CA THR A 96 -1.55 -1.31 -3.99
C THR A 96 -2.38 -0.23 -3.32
N VAL A 97 -3.69 -0.24 -3.55
CA VAL A 97 -4.62 0.68 -2.92
C VAL A 97 -5.62 -0.15 -2.13
N ILE A 98 -5.82 0.22 -0.88
CA ILE A 98 -6.90 -0.33 -0.06
C ILE A 98 -7.87 0.77 0.34
N SER A 99 -9.13 0.40 0.61
CA SER A 99 -10.09 1.28 1.25
C SER A 99 -10.57 0.70 2.57
N VAL A 100 -10.82 1.58 3.54
CA VAL A 100 -11.46 1.28 4.81
C VAL A 100 -12.63 2.22 5.03
N LYS A 101 -13.63 1.77 5.78
CA LYS A 101 -14.74 2.63 6.21
C LYS A 101 -14.26 3.55 7.33
N GLY A 102 -14.63 4.83 7.28
CA GLY A 102 -14.23 5.83 8.24
C GLY A 102 -13.25 6.84 7.67
N THR A 103 -12.95 7.85 8.47
CA THR A 103 -12.10 8.98 8.10
C THR A 103 -10.83 8.94 8.93
N TYR A 104 -9.71 8.60 8.29
CA TYR A 104 -8.38 8.62 8.88
C TYR A 104 -7.51 9.55 8.03
N THR A 105 -6.73 10.39 8.69
CA THR A 105 -5.78 11.29 8.05
C THR A 105 -4.40 10.62 7.92
N ASN A 106 -3.44 11.30 7.28
CA ASN A 106 -2.07 10.75 7.18
C ASN A 106 -1.41 10.59 8.56
N GLU A 107 -1.78 11.40 9.55
CA GLU A 107 -1.23 11.31 10.92
C GLU A 107 -1.78 10.11 11.70
N ASP A 108 -2.94 9.60 11.26
CA ASP A 108 -3.61 8.46 11.87
C ASP A 108 -3.15 7.13 11.27
N VAL A 109 -2.36 7.12 10.19
CA VAL A 109 -1.98 5.88 9.50
C VAL A 109 -0.50 5.59 9.72
N GLU A 110 -0.20 4.36 10.13
CA GLU A 110 1.15 3.86 10.27
C GLU A 110 1.36 2.64 9.37
N LEU A 111 2.29 2.74 8.41
CA LEU A 111 2.61 1.68 7.47
C LEU A 111 3.74 0.77 7.98
N HIS A 112 3.46 -0.53 8.01
CA HIS A 112 4.40 -1.58 8.40
C HIS A 112 4.70 -2.45 7.18
N VAL A 113 5.85 -2.23 6.53
CA VAL A 113 6.27 -3.05 5.39
C VAL A 113 7.20 -4.17 5.81
N ARG A 114 6.76 -5.42 5.66
CA ARG A 114 7.60 -6.60 5.80
C ARG A 114 8.24 -6.95 4.45
N ARG A 115 9.56 -7.06 4.44
CA ARG A 115 10.34 -7.59 3.31
C ARG A 115 10.83 -8.99 3.64
N ALA A 116 10.66 -9.93 2.73
CA ALA A 116 11.31 -11.23 2.88
C ALA A 116 12.83 -11.03 2.86
N LYS A 117 13.55 -11.61 3.84
CA LYS A 117 15.02 -11.64 3.77
C LYS A 117 15.38 -12.41 2.51
N SER A 118 16.07 -11.75 1.57
CA SER A 118 16.71 -12.43 0.44
C SER A 118 17.61 -13.51 1.05
N ARG A 119 17.29 -14.78 0.78
CA ARG A 119 18.20 -15.90 1.07
C ARG A 119 19.27 -15.98 -0.01
#